data_AF-A0A9E5XCQ9-F1
#
_entry.id   AF-A0A9E5XCQ9-F1
#
_cell.length_a   1.000
_cell.length_b   1.000
_cell.length_c   1.000
_cell.angle_alpha   90.00
_cell.angle_beta   90.00
_cell.angle_gamma   90.00
#
_symmetry.space_group_name_H-M   'P 1'
#
loop_
_entity.id
_entity.type
_entity.pdbx_description
1 polymer ?
#
loop_
_entity_poly.entity_id
_entity_poly.type
_entity_poly.pdbx_seq_one_letter_code
_entity_poly.pdbx_strand_id
1 'polypeptide(L)'
;MAHTDIEPGLIRLFRWYVAVRLALLVFLQLIGQDRAAGDPLFVPEPGIIILGFLFIYLATHRLQARLGRKYLPIALWVAAIGPIVESRITIIARLAEGASANEAIADYWLLFFYLFVPLIFVAWQYRFRWVLFFSVGTFFLEAALTIPPLEDMGADLALLGGLMLGRATLFTFVGLVITKLVSALRLQREALAEGAIARERLAMSEERRRLARELHDTLAHTLSAVAVQLEGVNSIWDDDPTTARQMI
;
A
#
# COMPACT_ATOMS: atom_id res chain seq x y z
N MET A 1 5.62 -9.95 15.04
CA MET A 1 5.50 -8.50 15.33
C MET A 1 4.67 -7.86 14.24
N ALA A 2 3.61 -7.13 14.58
CA ALA A 2 2.72 -6.51 13.58
C ALA A 2 3.33 -5.19 13.10
N HIS A 3 3.89 -5.16 11.89
CA HIS A 3 4.22 -3.91 11.20
C HIS A 3 2.95 -3.07 11.13
N THR A 4 2.98 -1.95 11.82
CA THR A 4 1.79 -1.19 12.21
C THR A 4 1.76 0.20 11.62
N ASP A 5 2.69 0.45 10.70
CA ASP A 5 2.74 1.64 9.88
C ASP A 5 2.02 1.37 8.56
N ILE A 6 1.21 2.33 8.14
CA ILE A 6 0.51 2.30 6.86
C ILE A 6 1.56 2.40 5.77
N GLU A 7 1.49 1.55 4.74
CA GLU A 7 2.49 1.60 3.67
C GLU A 7 2.59 3.00 3.04
N PRO A 8 3.81 3.54 2.87
CA PRO A 8 4.00 4.88 2.34
C PRO A 8 3.42 4.97 0.92
N GLY A 9 2.53 5.94 0.72
CA GLY A 9 1.85 6.17 -0.57
C GLY A 9 0.47 5.52 -0.70
N LEU A 10 0.10 4.56 0.15
CA LEU A 10 -1.19 3.86 0.05
C LEU A 10 -2.38 4.81 0.21
N ILE A 11 -2.32 5.74 1.18
CA ILE A 11 -3.35 6.77 1.38
C ILE A 11 -3.44 7.72 0.17
N ARG A 12 -2.31 8.02 -0.48
CA ARG A 12 -2.29 8.90 -1.66
C ARG A 12 -3.00 8.23 -2.83
N LEU A 13 -2.74 6.94 -3.08
CA LEU A 13 -3.45 6.15 -4.09
C LEU A 13 -4.94 6.07 -3.78
N PHE A 14 -5.30 5.90 -2.51
CA PHE A 14 -6.70 5.81 -2.12
C PHE A 14 -7.45 7.14 -2.33
N ARG A 15 -6.83 8.28 -2.01
CA ARG A 15 -7.36 9.62 -2.33
C ARG A 15 -7.61 9.79 -3.82
N TRP A 16 -6.65 9.39 -4.66
CA TRP A 16 -6.79 9.45 -6.11
C TRP A 16 -7.95 8.61 -6.63
N TYR A 17 -8.07 7.37 -6.15
CA TYR A 17 -9.21 6.51 -6.51
C TYR A 17 -10.54 7.18 -6.17
N VAL A 18 -10.69 7.68 -4.93
CA VAL A 18 -11.93 8.33 -4.50
C VAL A 18 -12.21 9.59 -5.33
N ALA A 19 -11.19 10.40 -5.62
CA ALA A 19 -11.33 11.61 -6.44
C ALA A 19 -11.76 11.28 -7.88
N VAL A 20 -11.09 10.31 -8.53
CA VAL A 20 -11.41 9.89 -9.91
C VAL A 20 -12.80 9.29 -9.98
N ARG A 21 -13.18 8.44 -9.01
CA ARG A 21 -14.52 7.86 -8.98
C ARG A 21 -15.60 8.92 -8.74
N LEU A 22 -15.36 9.87 -7.82
CA LEU A 22 -16.27 10.97 -7.58
C LEU A 22 -16.45 11.83 -8.84
N ALA A 23 -15.36 12.18 -9.52
CA ALA A 23 -15.41 12.93 -10.77
C ALA A 23 -16.18 12.16 -11.86
N LEU A 24 -15.97 10.85 -11.97
CA LEU A 24 -16.70 9.99 -12.90
C LEU A 24 -18.20 9.97 -12.58
N LEU A 25 -18.60 9.82 -11.31
CA LEU A 25 -20.02 9.82 -10.94
C LEU A 25 -20.68 11.18 -11.22
N VAL A 26 -19.99 12.29 -10.93
CA VAL A 26 -20.49 13.63 -11.25
C VAL A 26 -20.62 13.82 -12.76
N PHE A 27 -19.63 13.35 -13.53
CA PHE A 27 -19.68 13.41 -14.99
C PHE A 27 -20.82 12.58 -15.58
N LEU A 28 -21.02 11.36 -15.08
CA LEU A 28 -22.14 10.51 -15.48
C LEU A 28 -23.50 11.13 -15.11
N GLN A 29 -23.60 11.79 -13.95
CA GLN A 29 -24.81 12.53 -13.56
C GLN A 29 -25.11 13.69 -14.52
N LEU A 30 -24.09 14.41 -14.97
CA LEU A 30 -24.26 15.54 -15.90
C LEU A 30 -24.71 15.07 -17.29
N ILE A 31 -24.14 13.97 -17.80
CA ILE A 31 -24.56 13.39 -19.09
C ILE A 31 -25.94 12.74 -18.99
N GLY A 32 -26.26 12.13 -17.85
CA GLY A 32 -27.53 11.45 -17.61
C GLY A 32 -28.74 12.38 -17.47
N GLN A 33 -28.58 13.71 -17.53
CA GLN A 33 -29.71 14.65 -17.47
C GLN A 33 -30.56 14.65 -18.75
N ASP A 34 -29.95 14.41 -19.91
CA ASP A 34 -30.63 14.33 -21.22
C ASP A 34 -31.08 12.90 -21.55
N ARG A 35 -31.66 12.23 -20.55
CA ARG A 35 -32.06 10.82 -20.64
C ARG A 35 -33.22 10.64 -21.63
N ALA A 36 -33.06 9.72 -22.59
CA ALA A 36 -34.14 9.36 -23.49
C ALA A 36 -35.19 8.49 -22.77
N ALA A 37 -36.45 8.56 -23.21
CA ALA A 37 -37.50 7.69 -22.70
C ALA A 37 -37.16 6.23 -23.03
N GLY A 38 -36.89 5.42 -22.00
CA GLY A 38 -36.55 3.99 -22.12
C GLY A 38 -35.14 3.60 -21.68
N ASP A 39 -34.24 4.55 -21.40
CA ASP A 39 -32.92 4.21 -20.83
C ASP A 39 -33.05 3.58 -19.43
N PRO A 40 -32.08 2.81 -18.89
CA PRO A 40 -32.13 2.24 -17.53
C PRO A 40 -31.80 3.27 -16.43
N LEU A 41 -32.60 3.39 -15.35
CA LEU A 41 -32.46 4.49 -14.37
C LEU A 41 -31.14 4.41 -13.62
N PHE A 42 -30.26 5.38 -13.80
CA PHE A 42 -29.02 5.46 -13.04
C PHE A 42 -29.15 6.54 -11.96
N VAL A 43 -28.98 6.15 -10.69
CA VAL A 43 -29.13 7.04 -9.54
C VAL A 43 -27.78 7.22 -8.83
N PRO A 44 -26.88 8.08 -9.34
CA PRO A 44 -25.54 8.24 -8.79
C PRO A 44 -25.49 9.12 -7.53
N GLU A 45 -26.57 9.84 -7.20
CA GLU A 45 -26.59 10.81 -6.09
C GLU A 45 -26.11 10.22 -4.74
N PRO A 46 -26.57 9.02 -4.30
CA PRO A 46 -26.07 8.42 -3.08
C PRO A 46 -24.56 8.14 -3.13
N GLY A 47 -24.06 7.70 -4.29
CA GLY A 47 -22.64 7.45 -4.53
C GLY A 47 -21.81 8.73 -4.43
N ILE A 48 -22.29 9.83 -5.04
CA ILE A 48 -21.64 11.15 -4.97
C ILE A 48 -21.58 11.64 -3.52
N ILE A 49 -22.66 11.53 -2.76
CA ILE A 49 -22.71 11.96 -1.35
C ILE A 49 -21.73 11.13 -0.51
N ILE A 50 -21.79 9.80 -0.60
CA ILE A 50 -20.93 8.90 0.18
C ILE A 50 -19.45 9.12 -0.16
N LEU A 51 -19.11 9.20 -1.45
CA LEU A 51 -17.74 9.45 -1.89
C LEU A 51 -17.26 10.86 -1.56
N GLY A 52 -18.15 11.86 -1.59
CA GLY A 52 -17.84 13.22 -1.16
C GLY A 52 -17.44 13.27 0.31
N PHE A 53 -18.22 12.63 1.19
CA PHE A 53 -17.86 12.48 2.60
C PHE A 53 -16.57 11.70 2.78
N LEU A 54 -16.38 10.60 2.04
CA LEU A 54 -15.16 9.81 2.08
C LEU A 54 -13.93 10.61 1.60
N PHE A 55 -14.10 11.46 0.59
CA PHE A 55 -13.05 12.33 0.08
C PHE A 55 -12.65 13.38 1.13
N ILE A 56 -13.63 14.04 1.75
CA ILE A 56 -13.39 14.99 2.85
C ILE A 56 -12.71 14.29 4.03
N TYR A 57 -13.17 13.10 4.39
CA TYR A 57 -12.55 12.25 5.41
C TYR A 57 -11.08 11.99 5.08
N LEU A 58 -10.80 11.58 3.83
CA LEU A 58 -9.45 11.24 3.38
C LEU A 58 -8.53 12.46 3.23
N ALA A 59 -9.07 13.64 2.92
CA ALA A 59 -8.34 14.89 2.76
C ALA A 59 -7.94 15.52 4.11
N THR A 60 -8.68 15.23 5.18
CA THR A 60 -8.50 15.87 6.48
C THR A 60 -7.31 15.28 7.26
N HIS A 61 -6.15 15.95 7.23
CA HIS A 61 -4.94 15.52 7.95
C HIS A 61 -5.14 15.40 9.47
N ARG A 62 -5.97 16.27 10.08
CA ARG A 62 -6.31 16.19 11.52
C ARG A 62 -6.94 14.85 11.91
N LEU A 63 -7.74 14.29 11.01
CA LEU A 63 -8.46 13.05 11.24
C LEU A 63 -7.52 11.85 11.15
N GLN A 64 -6.59 11.88 10.18
CA GLN A 64 -5.49 10.93 10.09
C GLN A 64 -4.62 10.95 11.37
N ALA A 65 -4.28 12.14 11.87
CA ALA A 65 -3.49 12.29 13.09
C ALA A 65 -4.23 11.80 14.36
N ARG A 66 -5.55 12.03 14.46
CA ARG A 66 -6.34 11.58 15.63
C ARG A 66 -6.64 10.08 15.63
N LEU A 67 -7.00 9.51 14.48
CA LEU A 67 -7.45 8.11 14.39
C LEU A 67 -6.30 7.11 14.22
N GLY A 68 -5.13 7.57 13.76
CA GLY A 68 -3.94 6.75 13.58
C GLY A 68 -4.25 5.46 12.81
N ARG A 69 -4.10 4.32 13.49
CA ARG A 69 -4.33 2.97 12.90
C ARG A 69 -5.77 2.68 12.48
N LYS A 70 -6.77 3.35 13.07
CA LYS A 70 -8.20 3.15 12.74
C LYS A 70 -8.64 3.93 11.50
N TYR A 71 -7.83 4.86 11.02
CA TYR A 71 -8.17 5.74 9.91
C TYR A 71 -8.45 5.00 8.60
N LEU A 72 -7.51 4.16 8.16
CA LEU A 72 -7.64 3.41 6.92
C LEU A 72 -8.75 2.34 6.97
N PRO A 73 -8.91 1.53 8.05
CA PRO A 73 -10.02 0.58 8.15
C PRO A 73 -11.38 1.24 7.96
N ILE A 74 -11.64 2.40 8.59
CA ILE A 74 -12.93 3.09 8.48
C ILE A 74 -13.19 3.51 7.03
N ALA A 75 -12.19 4.11 6.38
CA ALA A 75 -12.32 4.51 4.99
C ALA A 75 -12.56 3.31 4.04
N LEU A 76 -11.92 2.15 4.31
CA LEU A 76 -12.16 0.92 3.56
C LEU A 76 -13.56 0.35 3.79
N TRP A 77 -14.09 0.41 5.02
CA TRP A 77 -15.46 0.01 5.30
C TRP A 77 -16.47 0.84 4.52
N VAL A 78 -16.30 2.17 4.49
CA VAL A 78 -17.16 3.06 3.71
C VAL A 78 -17.04 2.75 2.22
N ALA A 79 -15.82 2.54 1.71
CA ALA A 79 -15.59 2.20 0.31
C ALA A 79 -16.11 0.79 -0.10
N ALA A 80 -16.30 -0.11 0.86
CA ALA A 80 -16.86 -1.45 0.64
C ALA A 80 -18.39 -1.45 0.73
N ILE A 81 -18.97 -0.78 1.73
CA ILE A 81 -20.41 -0.77 1.98
C ILE A 81 -21.12 0.18 1.00
N GLY A 82 -20.53 1.35 0.75
CA GLY A 82 -21.13 2.41 -0.08
C GLY A 82 -21.63 1.92 -1.45
N PRO A 83 -20.80 1.21 -2.26
CA PRO A 83 -21.22 0.70 -3.57
C PRO A 83 -22.36 -0.31 -3.49
N ILE A 84 -22.41 -1.13 -2.44
CA ILE A 84 -23.46 -2.14 -2.26
C ILE A 84 -24.79 -1.45 -1.96
N VAL A 85 -24.77 -0.41 -1.11
CA VAL A 85 -25.94 0.41 -0.81
C VAL A 85 -26.41 1.18 -2.05
N GLU A 86 -25.48 1.76 -2.81
CA GLU A 86 -25.73 2.44 -4.09
C GLU A 86 -26.42 1.51 -5.10
N SER A 87 -25.91 0.29 -5.25
CA SER A 87 -26.50 -0.75 -6.10
C SER A 87 -27.94 -1.08 -5.67
N ARG A 88 -28.16 -1.31 -4.37
CA ARG A 88 -29.51 -1.57 -3.83
C ARG A 88 -30.49 -0.45 -4.14
N ILE A 89 -30.10 0.81 -3.91
CA ILE A 89 -30.96 1.97 -4.15
C ILE A 89 -31.33 2.04 -5.63
N THR A 90 -30.35 1.86 -6.52
CA THR A 90 -30.57 1.88 -7.97
C THR A 90 -31.52 0.76 -8.42
N ILE A 91 -31.33 -0.45 -7.91
CA ILE A 91 -32.21 -1.60 -8.20
C ILE A 91 -33.64 -1.29 -7.76
N ILE A 92 -33.85 -0.88 -6.51
CA ILE A 92 -35.20 -0.57 -5.99
C ILE A 92 -35.85 0.55 -6.78
N ALA A 93 -35.10 1.60 -7.15
CA ALA A 93 -35.62 2.71 -7.95
C ALA A 93 -36.06 2.25 -9.35
N ARG A 94 -35.28 1.40 -10.03
CA ARG A 94 -35.65 0.81 -11.33
C ARG A 94 -36.90 -0.05 -11.23
N LEU A 95 -36.99 -0.89 -10.20
CA LEU A 95 -38.15 -1.74 -9.97
C LEU A 95 -39.41 -0.91 -9.68
N ALA A 96 -39.28 0.20 -8.95
CA ALA A 96 -40.37 1.13 -8.70
C ALA A 96 -40.88 1.85 -9.97
N GLU A 97 -40.03 2.04 -10.98
CA GLU A 97 -40.41 2.54 -12.31
C GLU A 97 -41.02 1.45 -13.21
N GLY A 98 -41.13 0.21 -12.73
CA GLY A 98 -41.70 -0.92 -13.47
C GLY A 98 -40.70 -1.66 -14.36
N ALA A 99 -39.38 -1.44 -14.18
CA ALA A 99 -38.36 -2.20 -14.89
C ALA A 99 -38.41 -3.68 -14.53
N SER A 100 -38.05 -4.54 -15.48
CA SER A 100 -37.89 -5.98 -15.22
C SER A 100 -36.70 -6.24 -14.32
N ALA A 101 -36.66 -7.41 -13.66
CA ALA A 101 -35.54 -7.80 -12.80
C ALA A 101 -34.18 -7.78 -13.54
N ASN A 102 -34.17 -8.16 -14.83
CA ASN A 102 -32.96 -8.17 -15.64
C ASN A 102 -32.45 -6.74 -15.96
N GLU A 103 -33.35 -5.81 -16.24
CA GLU A 103 -33.01 -4.40 -16.48
C GLU A 103 -32.56 -3.72 -15.17
N ALA A 104 -33.16 -4.09 -14.05
CA ALA A 104 -32.80 -3.59 -12.73
C ALA A 104 -31.34 -3.89 -12.38
N ILE A 105 -30.82 -5.05 -12.81
CA ILE A 105 -29.44 -5.49 -12.57
C ILE A 105 -28.49 -5.24 -13.74
N ALA A 106 -28.89 -4.49 -14.79
CA ALA A 106 -28.08 -4.31 -15.99
C ALA A 106 -26.66 -3.75 -15.71
N ASP A 107 -26.52 -2.89 -14.71
CA ASP A 107 -25.24 -2.26 -14.34
C ASP A 107 -24.56 -2.93 -13.15
N TYR A 108 -25.06 -4.09 -12.71
CA TYR A 108 -24.57 -4.80 -11.54
C TYR A 108 -23.08 -5.17 -11.64
N TRP A 109 -22.58 -5.38 -12.85
CA TRP A 109 -21.17 -5.64 -13.12
C TRP A 109 -20.24 -4.51 -12.65
N LEU A 110 -20.70 -3.25 -12.55
CA LEU A 110 -19.91 -2.14 -12.01
C LEU A 110 -19.52 -2.37 -10.54
N LEU A 111 -20.36 -3.07 -9.78
CA LEU A 111 -20.09 -3.39 -8.39
C LEU A 111 -18.80 -4.22 -8.23
N PHE A 112 -18.48 -5.06 -9.22
CA PHE A 112 -17.21 -5.76 -9.28
C PHE A 112 -16.04 -4.79 -9.21
N PHE A 113 -16.00 -3.81 -10.11
CA PHE A 113 -14.91 -2.84 -10.20
C PHE A 113 -14.84 -1.95 -8.96
N TYR A 114 -16.00 -1.58 -8.39
CA TYR A 114 -16.05 -0.77 -7.18
C TYR A 114 -15.52 -1.48 -5.94
N LEU A 115 -15.75 -2.79 -5.79
CA LEU A 115 -15.25 -3.57 -4.67
C LEU A 115 -13.83 -4.10 -4.88
N PHE A 116 -13.39 -4.24 -6.13
CA PHE A 116 -12.05 -4.70 -6.46
C PHE A 116 -10.96 -3.76 -5.94
N VAL A 117 -11.19 -2.44 -5.97
CA VAL A 117 -10.20 -1.47 -5.50
C VAL A 117 -10.02 -1.54 -3.97
N PRO A 118 -11.07 -1.47 -3.14
CA PRO A 118 -10.96 -1.73 -1.69
C PRO A 118 -10.33 -3.09 -1.36
N LEU A 119 -10.62 -4.15 -2.14
CA LEU A 119 -9.97 -5.45 -1.98
C LEU A 119 -8.45 -5.36 -2.12
N ILE A 120 -7.95 -4.68 -3.15
CA ILE A 120 -6.50 -4.49 -3.36
C ILE A 120 -5.89 -3.81 -2.13
N PHE A 121 -6.51 -2.75 -1.61
CA PHE A 121 -6.03 -2.07 -0.42
C PHE A 121 -6.05 -2.96 0.82
N VAL A 122 -7.09 -3.77 1.00
CA VAL A 122 -7.16 -4.73 2.12
C VAL A 122 -6.05 -5.78 1.99
N ALA A 123 -5.87 -6.36 0.81
CA ALA A 123 -4.86 -7.39 0.56
C ALA A 123 -3.42 -6.86 0.62
N TRP A 124 -3.21 -5.58 0.31
CA TRP A 124 -1.91 -4.92 0.41
C TRP A 124 -1.56 -4.61 1.86
N GLN A 125 -2.47 -3.97 2.60
CA GLN A 125 -2.13 -3.50 3.96
C GLN A 125 -2.27 -4.59 5.02
N TYR A 126 -3.24 -5.51 4.87
CA TYR A 126 -3.63 -6.45 5.93
C TYR A 126 -3.30 -7.90 5.59
N ARG A 127 -3.38 -8.75 6.61
CA ARG A 127 -3.18 -10.20 6.47
C ARG A 127 -4.34 -10.83 5.70
N PHE A 128 -4.09 -11.97 5.07
CA PHE A 128 -5.07 -12.73 4.29
C PHE A 128 -6.42 -12.99 4.99
N ARG A 129 -6.43 -13.18 6.31
CA ARG A 129 -7.69 -13.33 7.10
C ARG A 129 -8.68 -12.17 6.89
N TRP A 130 -8.17 -10.96 6.70
CA TRP A 130 -8.99 -9.76 6.48
C TRP A 130 -9.50 -9.68 5.05
N VAL A 131 -8.76 -10.23 4.09
CA VAL A 131 -9.25 -10.44 2.73
C VAL A 131 -10.40 -11.44 2.74
N LEU A 132 -10.26 -12.56 3.47
CA LEU A 132 -11.35 -13.54 3.60
C LEU A 132 -12.59 -12.91 4.24
N PHE A 133 -12.41 -12.17 5.33
CA PHE A 133 -13.49 -11.43 5.98
C PHE A 133 -14.13 -10.40 5.04
N PHE A 134 -13.34 -9.68 4.24
CA PHE A 134 -13.84 -8.74 3.24
C PHE A 134 -14.65 -9.44 2.15
N SER A 135 -14.12 -10.51 1.55
CA SER A 135 -14.80 -11.25 0.47
C SER A 135 -16.10 -11.89 0.95
N VAL A 136 -16.07 -12.55 2.11
CA VAL A 136 -17.25 -13.20 2.70
C VAL A 136 -18.26 -12.17 3.21
N GLY A 137 -17.77 -11.12 3.87
CA GLY A 137 -18.62 -10.05 4.40
C GLY A 137 -19.33 -9.27 3.30
N THR A 138 -18.63 -8.90 2.23
CA THR A 138 -19.24 -8.21 1.08
C THR A 138 -20.22 -9.12 0.35
N PHE A 139 -19.93 -10.42 0.21
CA PHE A 139 -20.85 -11.41 -0.35
C PHE A 139 -22.17 -11.48 0.43
N PHE A 140 -22.11 -11.68 1.76
CA PHE A 140 -23.33 -11.78 2.57
C PHE A 140 -24.10 -10.46 2.64
N LEU A 141 -23.39 -9.33 2.74
CA LEU A 141 -24.01 -8.02 2.78
C LEU A 141 -24.74 -7.71 1.47
N GLU A 142 -24.10 -8.00 0.34
CA GLU A 142 -24.71 -7.85 -0.99
C GLU A 142 -25.90 -8.79 -1.18
N ALA A 143 -25.78 -10.06 -0.80
CA ALA A 143 -26.88 -11.03 -0.84
C ALA A 143 -28.08 -10.54 -0.03
N ALA A 144 -27.85 -10.11 1.21
CA ALA A 144 -28.90 -9.61 2.10
C ALA A 144 -29.60 -8.35 1.58
N LEU A 145 -28.89 -7.51 0.82
CA LEU A 145 -29.42 -6.23 0.33
C LEU A 145 -30.02 -6.31 -1.08
N THR A 146 -29.58 -7.26 -1.89
CA THR A 146 -29.91 -7.35 -3.32
C THR A 146 -30.95 -8.43 -3.63
N ILE A 147 -30.89 -9.57 -2.93
CA ILE A 147 -31.77 -10.72 -3.22
C ILE A 147 -33.24 -10.43 -2.88
N PRO A 148 -33.61 -9.93 -1.68
CA PRO A 148 -35.01 -9.78 -1.30
C PRO A 148 -35.88 -8.99 -2.31
N PRO A 149 -35.48 -7.79 -2.78
CA PRO A 149 -36.32 -7.03 -3.72
C PRO A 149 -36.48 -7.71 -5.08
N LEU A 150 -35.54 -8.58 -5.48
CA LEU A 150 -35.60 -9.31 -6.75
C LEU A 150 -36.43 -10.60 -6.61
N GLU A 151 -36.35 -11.26 -5.46
CA GLU A 151 -37.15 -12.44 -5.13
C GLU A 151 -38.65 -12.10 -5.09
N ASP A 152 -39.01 -10.96 -4.50
CA ASP A 152 -40.38 -10.44 -4.45
C ASP A 152 -41.01 -10.27 -5.85
N MET A 153 -40.19 -10.14 -6.89
CA MET A 153 -40.61 -9.96 -8.29
C MET A 153 -40.45 -11.24 -9.14
N GLY A 154 -40.15 -12.37 -8.51
CA GLY A 154 -40.05 -13.67 -9.19
C GLY A 154 -38.81 -13.80 -10.10
N ALA A 155 -37.75 -13.05 -9.83
CA ALA A 155 -36.52 -13.10 -10.62
C ALA A 155 -35.81 -14.46 -10.50
N ASP A 156 -35.14 -14.89 -11.58
CA ASP A 156 -34.20 -16.02 -11.49
C ASP A 156 -32.90 -15.58 -10.83
N LEU A 157 -32.70 -16.01 -9.58
CA LEU A 157 -31.57 -15.64 -8.74
C LEU A 157 -30.34 -16.55 -8.96
N ALA A 158 -30.44 -17.61 -9.78
CA ALA A 158 -29.35 -18.57 -9.94
C ALA A 158 -28.11 -17.92 -10.57
N LEU A 159 -28.31 -17.12 -11.63
CA LEU A 159 -27.22 -16.39 -12.29
C LEU A 159 -26.58 -15.35 -11.36
N LEU A 160 -27.41 -14.58 -10.64
CA LEU A 160 -26.93 -13.55 -9.72
C LEU A 160 -26.12 -14.17 -8.57
N GLY A 161 -26.64 -15.23 -7.94
CA GLY A 161 -25.94 -15.97 -6.89
C GLY A 161 -24.63 -16.58 -7.39
N GLY A 162 -24.63 -17.12 -8.61
CA GLY A 162 -23.41 -17.60 -9.27
C GLY A 162 -22.36 -16.50 -9.48
N LEU A 163 -22.76 -15.32 -9.93
CA LEU A 163 -21.88 -14.16 -10.08
C LEU A 163 -21.33 -13.67 -8.74
N MET A 164 -22.16 -13.60 -7.70
CA MET A 164 -21.76 -13.22 -6.34
C MET A 164 -20.71 -14.19 -5.78
N LEU A 165 -20.98 -15.49 -5.86
CA LEU A 165 -20.07 -16.56 -5.41
C LEU A 165 -18.77 -16.58 -6.22
N GLY A 166 -18.89 -16.46 -7.55
CA GLY A 166 -17.75 -16.38 -8.46
C GLY A 166 -16.84 -15.21 -8.12
N ARG A 167 -17.42 -14.02 -7.88
CA ARG A 167 -16.67 -12.83 -7.46
C ARG A 167 -16.02 -13.02 -6.10
N ALA A 168 -16.73 -13.54 -5.10
CA ALA A 168 -16.17 -13.76 -3.76
C ALA A 168 -14.99 -14.75 -3.80
N THR A 169 -15.10 -15.80 -4.61
CA THR A 169 -14.03 -16.79 -4.85
C THR A 169 -12.84 -16.14 -5.53
N LEU A 170 -13.07 -15.38 -6.61
CA LEU A 170 -12.02 -14.67 -7.33
C LEU A 170 -11.33 -13.64 -6.43
N PHE A 171 -12.08 -12.86 -5.66
CA PHE A 171 -11.54 -11.87 -4.72
C PHE A 171 -10.66 -12.52 -3.65
N THR A 172 -11.08 -13.68 -3.14
CA THR A 172 -10.29 -14.46 -2.19
C THR A 172 -8.99 -14.93 -2.84
N PHE A 173 -9.04 -15.46 -4.07
CA PHE A 173 -7.86 -15.90 -4.80
C PHE A 173 -6.90 -14.75 -5.12
N VAL A 174 -7.39 -13.67 -5.75
CA VAL A 174 -6.60 -12.48 -6.07
C VAL A 174 -6.01 -11.86 -4.81
N GLY A 175 -6.81 -11.76 -3.75
CA GLY A 175 -6.36 -11.27 -2.46
C GLY A 175 -5.25 -12.13 -1.84
N LEU A 176 -5.31 -13.46 -2.00
CA LEU A 176 -4.24 -14.36 -1.59
C LEU A 176 -2.95 -14.09 -2.37
N VAL A 177 -3.05 -13.93 -3.68
CA VAL A 177 -1.91 -13.64 -4.55
C VAL A 177 -1.26 -12.30 -4.17
N ILE A 178 -2.06 -11.23 -4.03
CA ILE A 178 -1.57 -9.91 -3.63
C ILE A 178 -0.91 -9.97 -2.25
N THR A 179 -1.56 -10.63 -1.27
CA THR A 179 -1.02 -10.75 0.09
C THR A 179 0.35 -11.47 0.08
N LYS A 180 0.47 -12.56 -0.69
CA LYS A 180 1.74 -13.29 -0.82
C LYS A 180 2.81 -12.46 -1.53
N LEU A 181 2.46 -11.78 -2.61
CA LEU A 181 3.38 -10.94 -3.36
C LEU A 181 3.93 -9.80 -2.50
N VAL A 182 3.05 -9.08 -1.80
CA VAL A 182 3.44 -8.00 -0.89
C VAL A 182 4.30 -8.53 0.25
N SER A 183 3.96 -9.69 0.82
CA SER A 183 4.77 -10.29 1.89
C SER A 183 6.17 -10.67 1.40
N ALA A 184 6.27 -11.26 0.20
CA ALA A 184 7.56 -11.60 -0.41
C ALA A 184 8.39 -10.35 -0.71
N LEU A 185 7.77 -9.29 -1.23
CA LEU A 185 8.43 -8.02 -1.51
C LEU A 185 8.96 -7.36 -0.23
N ARG A 186 8.20 -7.40 0.87
CA ARG A 186 8.64 -6.89 2.17
C ARG A 186 9.86 -7.65 2.69
N LEU A 187 9.83 -8.99 2.64
CA LEU A 187 10.97 -9.82 3.04
C LEU A 187 12.22 -9.55 2.19
N GLN A 188 12.05 -9.38 0.88
CA GLN A 188 13.16 -9.06 -0.01
C GLN A 188 13.76 -7.68 0.28
N ARG A 189 12.92 -6.67 0.58
CA ARG A 189 13.39 -5.33 0.96
C ARG A 189 14.17 -5.34 2.27
N GLU A 190 13.70 -6.10 3.26
CA GLU A 190 14.39 -6.28 4.54
C GLU A 190 15.77 -6.94 4.34
N ALA A 191 15.83 -8.04 3.59
CA ALA A 191 17.09 -8.72 3.30
C ALA A 191 18.09 -7.84 2.53
N LEU A 192 17.62 -7.01 1.59
CA LEU A 192 18.47 -6.06 0.87
C LEU A 192 18.99 -4.95 1.80
N ALA A 193 18.17 -4.44 2.70
CA ALA A 193 18.57 -3.43 3.68
C ALA A 193 19.62 -3.97 4.65
N GLU A 194 19.42 -5.18 5.17
CA GLU A 194 20.40 -5.85 6.05
C GLU A 194 21.72 -6.12 5.32
N GLY A 195 21.65 -6.59 4.08
CA GLY A 195 22.84 -6.83 3.25
C GLY A 195 23.63 -5.56 2.95
N ALA A 196 22.97 -4.42 2.75
CA ALA A 196 23.62 -3.13 2.56
C ALA A 196 24.40 -2.69 3.81
N ILE A 197 23.77 -2.80 4.99
CA ILE A 197 24.41 -2.47 6.28
C ILE A 197 25.61 -3.38 6.54
N ALA A 198 25.48 -4.68 6.26
CA ALA A 198 26.58 -5.63 6.43
C ALA A 198 27.78 -5.31 5.53
N ARG A 199 27.53 -4.96 4.26
CA ARG A 199 28.58 -4.55 3.31
C ARG A 199 29.29 -3.27 3.75
N GLU A 200 28.54 -2.27 4.21
CA GLU A 200 29.10 -1.01 4.71
C GLU A 200 30.03 -1.26 5.91
N ARG A 201 29.61 -2.12 6.86
CA ARG A 201 30.43 -2.50 8.01
C ARG A 201 31.71 -3.24 7.62
N LEU A 202 31.63 -4.13 6.64
CA LEU A 202 32.80 -4.84 6.12
C LEU A 202 33.77 -3.87 5.45
N ALA A 203 33.28 -2.99 4.57
CA ALA A 203 34.10 -1.97 3.91
C ALA A 203 34.79 -1.04 4.93
N MET A 204 34.07 -0.60 5.97
CA MET A 204 34.66 0.21 7.04
C MET A 204 35.77 -0.53 7.80
N SER A 205 35.58 -1.82 8.07
CA SER A 205 36.57 -2.66 8.76
C SER A 205 37.82 -2.90 7.90
N GLU A 206 37.63 -3.16 6.60
CA GLU A 206 38.71 -3.33 5.63
C GLU A 206 39.54 -2.05 5.50
N GLU A 207 38.88 -0.90 5.44
CA GLU A 207 39.53 0.40 5.38
C GLU A 207 40.33 0.68 6.66
N ARG A 208 39.75 0.40 7.83
CA ARG A 208 40.47 0.53 9.11
C ARG A 208 41.70 -0.37 9.17
N ARG A 209 41.62 -1.57 8.60
CA ARG A 209 42.75 -2.52 8.53
C ARG A 209 43.82 -2.05 7.54
N ARG A 210 43.42 -1.45 6.42
CA ARG A 210 44.34 -0.81 5.48
C ARG A 210 45.08 0.34 6.17
N LEU A 211 44.36 1.27 6.78
CA LEU A 211 44.93 2.41 7.51
C LEU A 211 45.90 1.97 8.63
N ALA A 212 45.53 0.94 9.40
CA ALA A 212 46.42 0.43 10.45
C ALA A 212 47.75 -0.11 9.91
N ARG A 213 47.74 -0.73 8.72
CA ARG A 213 48.97 -1.21 8.06
C ARG A 213 49.80 -0.04 7.52
N GLU A 214 49.18 0.89 6.82
CA GLU A 214 49.88 2.07 6.28
C GLU A 214 50.50 2.92 7.41
N LEU A 215 49.79 3.09 8.53
CA LEU A 215 50.33 3.74 9.73
C LEU A 215 51.47 2.92 10.34
N HIS A 216 51.32 1.60 10.47
CA HIS A 216 52.40 0.75 11.01
C HIS A 216 53.67 0.81 10.16
N ASP A 217 53.55 0.71 8.84
CA ASP A 217 54.69 0.74 7.92
C ASP A 217 55.40 2.10 7.99
N THR A 218 54.65 3.21 8.00
CA THR A 218 55.22 4.57 8.11
C THR A 218 55.87 4.81 9.47
N LEU A 219 55.23 4.38 10.56
CA LEU A 219 55.79 4.49 11.91
C LEU A 219 57.03 3.63 12.08
N ALA A 220 57.01 2.37 11.62
CA ALA A 220 58.15 1.47 11.70
C ALA A 220 59.34 2.01 10.90
N HIS A 221 59.09 2.56 9.71
CA HIS A 221 60.13 3.16 8.87
C HIS A 221 60.74 4.41 9.52
N THR A 222 59.93 5.33 10.02
CA THR A 222 60.40 6.55 10.68
C THR A 222 61.13 6.25 11.99
N LEU A 223 60.63 5.32 12.81
CA LEU A 223 61.33 4.85 14.01
C LEU A 223 62.67 4.20 13.69
N SER A 224 62.73 3.37 12.64
CA SER A 224 64.00 2.76 12.20
C SER A 224 65.00 3.82 11.74
N ALA A 225 64.54 4.82 10.97
CA ALA A 225 65.39 5.92 10.52
C ALA A 225 65.93 6.76 11.70
N VAL A 226 65.06 7.09 12.68
CA VAL A 226 65.45 7.80 13.90
C VAL A 226 66.43 6.95 14.73
N ALA A 227 66.20 5.64 14.87
CA ALA A 227 67.10 4.75 15.59
C ALA A 227 68.49 4.69 14.94
N VAL A 228 68.57 4.57 13.62
CA VAL A 228 69.84 4.58 12.86
C VAL A 228 70.54 5.93 12.99
N GLN A 229 69.80 7.05 12.95
CA GLN A 229 70.37 8.38 13.18
C GLN A 229 70.98 8.52 14.59
N LEU A 230 70.26 8.06 15.62
CA LEU A 230 70.74 8.08 17.00
C LEU A 230 71.98 7.19 17.19
N GLU A 231 71.99 6.01 16.59
CA GLU A 231 73.14 5.09 16.64
C GLU A 231 74.36 5.67 15.91
N GLY A 232 74.15 6.35 14.78
CA GLY A 232 75.19 7.10 14.08
C GLY A 232 75.79 8.25 14.92
N VAL A 233 74.93 9.04 15.57
CA VAL A 233 75.40 10.10 16.50
C VAL A 233 76.20 9.51 17.65
N ASN A 234 75.76 8.40 18.24
CA ASN A 234 76.44 7.75 19.36
C ASN A 234 77.79 7.14 18.96
N SER A 235 77.92 6.60 17.74
CA SER A 235 79.17 6.02 17.23
C SER A 235 80.28 7.05 16.99
N ILE A 236 79.94 8.29 16.64
CA ILE A 236 80.92 9.33 16.29
C ILE A 236 81.28 10.19 17.51
N TRP A 237 80.51 10.06 18.60
CA TRP A 237 80.58 10.92 19.78
C TRP A 237 81.95 10.91 20.49
N ASP A 238 82.61 9.75 20.57
CA ASP A 238 83.89 9.61 21.26
C ASP A 238 85.12 9.91 20.36
N ASP A 239 85.00 9.79 19.03
CA ASP A 239 86.11 9.95 18.09
C ASP A 239 86.20 11.37 17.46
N ASP A 240 85.07 12.07 17.24
CA ASP A 240 85.05 13.44 16.71
C ASP A 240 83.83 14.25 17.22
N PRO A 241 83.96 14.90 18.41
CA PRO A 241 82.84 15.59 19.07
C PRO A 241 82.36 16.85 18.34
N THR A 242 83.12 17.37 17.38
CA THR A 242 82.75 18.53 16.56
C THR A 242 81.76 18.15 15.45
N THR A 243 81.95 17.00 14.82
CA THR A 243 81.07 16.49 13.74
C THR A 243 79.76 15.94 14.31
N ALA A 244 79.80 15.28 15.48
CA ALA A 244 78.61 14.79 16.16
C ALA A 244 77.60 15.90 16.54
N ARG A 245 78.09 17.10 16.89
CA ARG A 245 77.23 18.27 17.19
C ARG A 245 76.55 18.90 15.98
N GLN A 246 77.01 18.62 14.75
CA GLN A 246 76.39 19.11 13.52
C GLN A 246 75.28 18.19 12.99
N MET A 247 75.22 16.94 13.46
CA MET A 247 74.18 15.96 13.08
C MET A 247 72.93 15.98 13.96
N ILE A 248 72.99 16.66 15.10
CA ILE A 248 71.85 16.96 16.00
C ILE A 248 71.20 18.27 15.56
#